data_AF-A0A200Q7B6-F1
#
_entry.id   AF-A0A200Q7B6-F1
#
_cell.length_a   1.000
_cell.length_b   1.000
_cell.length_c   1.000
_cell.angle_alpha   90.00
_cell.angle_beta   90.00
_cell.angle_gamma   90.00
#
_symmetry.space_group_name_H-M   'P 1'
#
loop_
_entity.id
_entity.type
_entity.pdbx_description
1 polymer ?
#
loop_
_entity_poly.entity_id
_entity_poly.type
_entity_poly.pdbx_seq_one_letter_code
_entity_poly.pdbx_strand_id
1 'polypeptide(L)'
;MLTSEEKIRNMMDFFVNKLGLKPSNVAQYPNLLLYSLEKRIILWSSVIQVLKSKGLMKKDQGVITALHLSKDTFKKRYVIKYQETVPEVIEAYRGKIAWPELDIQLEVASRIEQL
;
A
#
# COMPACT_ATOMS: atom_id res chain seq x y z
N MET A 1 19.84 8.04 -1.78
CA MET A 1 19.11 7.69 -0.54
C MET A 1 19.60 6.34 -0.09
N LEU A 2 20.01 6.22 1.17
CA LEU A 2 20.32 4.92 1.79
C LEU A 2 19.05 4.42 2.50
N THR A 3 18.82 3.11 2.47
CA THR A 3 17.70 2.46 3.16
C THR A 3 18.29 1.35 4.03
N SER A 4 17.83 1.26 5.29
CA SER A 4 18.31 0.24 6.22
C SER A 4 17.84 -1.15 5.79
N GLU A 5 18.61 -2.17 6.17
CA GLU A 5 18.20 -3.57 5.98
C GLU A 5 16.85 -3.85 6.63
N GLU A 6 16.62 -3.32 7.83
CA GLU A 6 15.36 -3.42 8.56
C GLU A 6 14.18 -2.88 7.74
N LYS A 7 14.33 -1.71 7.13
CA LYS A 7 13.29 -1.15 6.27
C LYS A 7 13.01 -2.05 5.06
N ILE A 8 14.04 -2.60 4.42
CA ILE A 8 13.87 -3.53 3.29
C ILE A 8 13.10 -4.77 3.74
N ARG A 9 13.47 -5.35 4.90
CA ARG A 9 12.82 -6.52 5.47
C ARG A 9 11.34 -6.27 5.74
N ASN A 10 11.01 -5.16 6.39
CA ASN A 10 9.62 -4.79 6.71
C ASN A 10 8.80 -4.53 5.43
N MET A 11 9.38 -3.86 4.44
CA MET A 11 8.72 -3.63 3.14
C MET A 11 8.50 -4.93 2.36
N MET A 12 9.47 -5.84 2.36
CA MET A 12 9.34 -7.14 1.70
C MET A 12 8.31 -8.03 2.39
N ASP A 13 8.30 -8.06 3.73
CA ASP A 13 7.26 -8.75 4.50
C ASP A 13 5.87 -8.20 4.14
N PHE A 14 5.72 -6.88 4.11
CA PHE A 14 4.47 -6.25 3.71
C PHE A 14 4.04 -6.64 2.29
N PHE A 15 4.93 -6.52 1.30
CA PHE A 15 4.56 -6.84 -0.08
C PHE A 15 4.26 -8.31 -0.31
N VAL A 16 5.07 -9.21 0.24
CA VAL A 16 4.96 -10.65 -0.04
C VAL A 16 3.91 -11.30 0.87
N ASN A 17 4.00 -11.07 2.18
CA ASN A 17 3.17 -11.77 3.14
C ASN A 17 1.82 -11.08 3.35
N LYS A 18 1.77 -9.73 3.36
CA LYS A 18 0.51 -9.00 3.57
C LYS A 18 -0.27 -8.75 2.27
N LEU A 19 0.41 -8.35 1.20
CA LEU A 19 -0.25 -8.10 -0.09
C LEU A 19 -0.30 -9.33 -1.02
N GLY A 20 0.42 -10.40 -0.70
CA GLY A 20 0.48 -11.60 -1.52
C GLY A 20 1.22 -11.42 -2.84
N LEU A 21 2.06 -10.39 -2.98
CA LEU A 21 2.80 -10.15 -4.21
C LEU A 21 3.93 -11.17 -4.36
N LYS A 22 4.16 -11.63 -5.59
CA LYS A 22 5.34 -12.47 -5.86
C LYS A 22 6.61 -11.63 -5.69
N PRO A 23 7.68 -12.17 -5.07
CA PRO A 23 8.97 -11.48 -4.97
C PRO A 23 9.51 -11.00 -6.33
N SER A 24 9.27 -11.78 -7.39
CA SER A 24 9.67 -11.43 -8.76
C SER A 24 8.93 -10.20 -9.33
N ASN A 25 7.72 -9.91 -8.85
CA ASN A 25 7.05 -8.64 -9.18
C ASN A 25 7.74 -7.50 -8.44
N VAL A 26 8.00 -7.63 -7.13
CA VAL A 26 8.67 -6.59 -6.32
C VAL A 26 10.04 -6.23 -6.89
N ALA A 27 10.81 -7.24 -7.32
CA ALA A 27 12.12 -7.06 -7.95
C ALA A 27 12.09 -6.24 -9.25
N GLN A 28 10.96 -6.16 -9.97
CA GLN A 28 10.82 -5.31 -11.16
C GLN A 28 10.71 -3.82 -10.80
N TYR A 29 10.33 -3.50 -9.55
CA TYR A 29 10.12 -2.13 -9.10
C TYR A 29 10.86 -1.87 -7.77
N PRO A 30 12.20 -1.99 -7.72
CA PRO A 30 12.98 -1.87 -6.48
C PRO A 30 12.80 -0.50 -5.79
N ASN A 31 12.47 0.54 -6.55
CA ASN A 31 12.16 1.87 -6.01
C ASN A 31 10.98 1.88 -5.02
N LEU A 32 10.10 0.86 -5.04
CA LEU A 32 9.02 0.72 -4.05
C LEU A 32 9.57 0.57 -2.64
N LEU A 33 10.73 -0.08 -2.46
CA LEU A 33 11.40 -0.23 -1.17
C LEU A 33 11.93 1.10 -0.62
N LEU A 34 12.08 2.11 -1.49
CA LEU A 34 12.58 3.43 -1.13
C LEU A 34 11.46 4.36 -0.64
N TYR A 35 10.21 4.10 -1.00
CA TYR A 35 9.07 4.89 -0.55
C TYR A 35 8.83 4.78 0.96
N SER A 36 8.09 5.76 1.50
CA SER A 36 7.59 5.69 2.88
C SER A 36 6.47 4.66 2.98
N LEU A 37 6.57 3.74 3.93
CA LEU A 37 5.56 2.71 4.17
C LEU A 37 4.21 3.34 4.50
N GLU A 38 4.17 4.19 5.53
CA GLU A 38 2.92 4.76 6.07
C GLU A 38 2.25 5.77 5.12
N LYS A 39 3.01 6.73 4.59
CA LYS A 39 2.42 7.85 3.83
C LYS A 39 1.98 7.47 2.41
N ARG A 40 2.42 6.33 1.89
CA ARG A 40 2.23 6.00 0.46
C ARG A 40 1.81 4.56 0.27
N ILE A 41 2.61 3.61 0.76
CA ILE A 41 2.37 2.20 0.51
C ILE A 41 1.10 1.73 1.23
N ILE A 42 0.91 2.10 2.49
CA ILE A 42 -0.30 1.74 3.24
C ILE A 42 -1.54 2.37 2.59
N LEU A 43 -1.54 3.68 2.33
CA LEU A 43 -2.69 4.37 1.72
C LEU A 43 -3.11 3.76 0.38
N TRP A 44 -2.15 3.47 -0.49
CA TRP A 44 -2.46 2.88 -1.80
C TRP A 44 -2.87 1.42 -1.70
N SER A 45 -2.27 0.68 -0.78
CA SER A 45 -2.66 -0.70 -0.52
C SER A 45 -4.10 -0.76 -0.01
N SER A 46 -4.50 0.10 0.92
CA SER A 46 -5.89 0.16 1.40
C SER A 46 -6.89 0.41 0.26
N VAL A 47 -6.62 1.37 -0.62
CA VAL A 47 -7.50 1.66 -1.78
C VAL A 47 -7.55 0.49 -2.75
N ILE A 48 -6.39 -0.08 -3.11
CA ILE A 48 -6.31 -1.24 -4.01
C ILE A 48 -7.13 -2.40 -3.47
N GLN A 49 -7.09 -2.60 -2.17
CA GLN A 49 -7.73 -3.72 -1.51
C GLN A 49 -9.24 -3.57 -1.40
N VAL A 50 -9.73 -2.35 -1.14
CA VAL A 50 -11.15 -2.02 -1.32
C VAL A 50 -11.58 -2.37 -2.75
N LEU A 51 -10.78 -2.02 -3.76
CA LEU A 51 -11.11 -2.37 -5.15
C LEU A 51 -11.03 -3.88 -5.43
N LYS A 52 -10.08 -4.60 -4.83
CA LYS A 52 -9.98 -6.07 -4.94
C LYS A 52 -11.20 -6.75 -4.32
N SER A 53 -11.67 -6.31 -3.13
CA SER A 53 -12.83 -6.90 -2.46
C SER A 53 -14.13 -6.69 -3.23
N LYS A 54 -14.23 -5.60 -4.00
CA LYS A 54 -15.33 -5.35 -4.95
C LYS A 54 -15.13 -6.00 -6.33
N GLY A 55 -14.05 -6.77 -6.53
CA GLY A 55 -13.75 -7.47 -7.78
C GLY A 55 -13.27 -6.57 -8.93
N LEU A 56 -12.98 -5.29 -8.66
CA LEU A 56 -12.57 -4.27 -9.63
C LEU A 56 -11.07 -4.32 -9.97
N MET A 57 -10.31 -5.13 -9.24
CA MET A 57 -8.87 -5.33 -9.44
C MET A 57 -8.49 -6.77 -9.10
N LYS A 58 -7.76 -7.47 -9.98
CA LYS A 58 -7.56 -8.94 -9.84
C LYS A 58 -6.13 -9.44 -10.04
N LYS A 59 -5.22 -8.67 -10.64
CA LYS A 59 -3.87 -9.14 -11.00
C LYS A 59 -2.78 -8.49 -10.13
N ASP A 60 -1.85 -9.30 -9.62
CA ASP A 60 -0.70 -8.83 -8.82
C ASP A 60 0.17 -7.82 -9.59
N GLN A 61 0.37 -8.04 -10.89
CA GLN A 61 1.05 -7.06 -11.75
C GLN A 61 0.31 -5.72 -11.79
N GLY A 62 -1.03 -5.74 -11.75
CA GLY A 62 -1.83 -4.53 -11.64
C GLY A 62 -1.64 -3.83 -10.29
N VAL A 63 -1.54 -4.60 -9.20
CA VAL A 63 -1.33 -4.08 -7.84
C VAL A 63 0.02 -3.38 -7.74
N ILE A 64 1.09 -4.05 -8.18
CA ILE A 64 2.42 -3.47 -8.07
C ILE A 64 2.60 -2.24 -8.97
N THR A 65 2.06 -2.28 -10.19
CA THR A 65 2.09 -1.11 -11.07
C THR A 65 1.32 0.06 -10.45
N ALA A 66 0.19 -0.20 -9.79
CA ALA A 66 -0.57 0.84 -9.07
C ALA A 66 0.24 1.45 -7.92
N LEU A 67 0.93 0.63 -7.12
CA LEU A 67 1.79 1.07 -6.02
C LEU A 67 2.99 1.91 -6.47
N HIS A 68 3.38 1.83 -7.74
CA HIS A 68 4.49 2.59 -8.30
C HIS A 68 4.08 3.99 -8.83
N LEU A 69 2.79 4.22 -9.08
CA LEU A 69 2.31 5.47 -9.70
C LEU A 69 2.60 6.70 -8.84
N SER A 70 2.63 7.89 -9.44
CA SER A 70 2.64 9.13 -8.67
C SER A 70 1.32 9.32 -7.89
N LYS A 71 1.33 10.18 -6.86
CA LYS A 71 0.14 10.51 -6.07
C LYS A 71 -1.03 10.97 -6.94
N ASP A 72 -0.78 11.85 -7.89
CA ASP A 72 -1.83 12.41 -8.74
C ASP A 72 -2.37 11.37 -9.72
N THR A 73 -1.49 10.56 -10.32
CA THR A 73 -1.92 9.49 -11.22
C THR A 73 -2.70 8.42 -10.48
N PHE A 74 -2.26 8.04 -9.28
CA PHE A 74 -2.98 7.10 -8.42
C PHE A 74 -4.37 7.63 -8.07
N LYS A 75 -4.45 8.87 -7.57
CA LYS A 75 -5.71 9.51 -7.19
C LYS A 75 -6.70 9.53 -8.36
N LYS A 76 -6.26 9.94 -9.55
CA LYS A 76 -7.13 9.95 -10.75
C LYS A 76 -7.63 8.56 -11.12
N ARG A 77 -6.74 7.56 -11.15
CA ARG A 77 -7.06 6.21 -11.64
C ARG A 77 -7.88 5.36 -10.67
N TYR A 78 -7.68 5.52 -9.37
CA TYR A 78 -8.24 4.60 -8.36
C TYR A 78 -9.14 5.26 -7.32
N VAL A 79 -9.01 6.57 -7.09
CA VAL A 79 -9.86 7.28 -6.12
C VAL A 79 -10.99 7.98 -6.85
N ILE A 80 -10.69 8.99 -7.67
CA ILE A 80 -11.69 9.79 -8.39
C ILE A 80 -12.54 8.90 -9.31
N LYS A 81 -11.91 7.93 -9.99
CA LYS A 81 -12.62 7.01 -10.89
C LYS A 81 -13.72 6.20 -10.18
N TYR A 82 -13.49 5.82 -8.92
CA TYR A 82 -14.36 4.88 -8.21
C TYR A 82 -15.14 5.52 -7.07
N GLN A 83 -14.88 6.77 -6.69
CA GLN A 83 -15.48 7.39 -5.51
C GLN A 83 -17.01 7.40 -5.50
N GLU A 84 -17.66 7.48 -6.66
CA GLU A 84 -19.13 7.49 -6.76
C GLU A 84 -19.73 6.07 -6.65
N THR A 85 -18.96 5.05 -7.04
CA THR A 85 -19.43 3.64 -7.09
C THR A 85 -18.93 2.81 -5.91
N VAL A 86 -17.82 3.21 -5.31
CA VAL A 86 -17.17 2.59 -4.14
C VAL A 86 -16.66 3.72 -3.23
N PRO A 87 -17.55 4.41 -2.49
CA PRO A 87 -17.17 5.54 -1.63
C PRO A 87 -16.06 5.22 -0.62
N GLU A 88 -15.91 3.95 -0.24
CA GLU A 88 -14.88 3.47 0.68
C GLU A 88 -13.45 3.75 0.17
N VAL A 89 -13.25 3.95 -1.13
CA VAL A 89 -11.92 4.33 -1.67
C VAL A 89 -11.46 5.71 -1.18
N ILE A 90 -12.39 6.63 -0.89
CA ILE A 90 -12.03 7.95 -0.34
C ILE A 90 -11.51 7.77 1.09
N GLU A 91 -12.21 7.01 1.91
CA GLU A 91 -11.85 6.84 3.32
C GLU A 91 -10.55 6.02 3.44
N ALA A 92 -10.34 5.02 2.57
CA ALA A 92 -9.05 4.34 2.44
C ALA A 92 -7.92 5.29 2.03
N TYR A 93 -8.15 6.15 1.04
CA TYR A 93 -7.14 7.12 0.59
C TYR A 93 -6.80 8.19 1.65
N ARG A 94 -7.75 8.48 2.55
CA ARG A 94 -7.56 9.37 3.71
C ARG A 94 -6.93 8.67 4.92
N GLY A 95 -6.66 7.37 4.84
CA GLY A 95 -6.07 6.60 5.94
C GLY A 95 -7.05 6.25 7.06
N LYS A 96 -8.35 6.37 6.82
CA LYS A 96 -9.40 6.02 7.80
C LYS A 96 -9.81 4.55 7.73
N ILE A 97 -9.40 3.86 6.67
CA ILE A 97 -9.51 2.41 6.55
C ILE A 97 -8.09 1.86 6.69
N ALA A 98 -7.76 1.46 7.92
CA ALA A 98 -6.63 0.60 8.17
C ALA A 98 -7.04 -0.83 7.82
N TRP A 99 -6.15 -1.55 7.15
CA TRP A 99 -6.28 -2.99 7.00
C TRP A 99 -6.33 -3.65 8.39
N PRO A 100 -7.21 -4.64 8.65
CA PRO A 100 -7.27 -5.32 9.94
C PRO A 100 -5.92 -5.92 10.37
N GLU A 101 -5.08 -6.33 9.42
CA GLU A 101 -3.71 -6.78 9.70
C GLU A 101 -2.65 -5.67 9.93
N LEU A 102 -3.00 -4.39 9.83
CA LEU A 102 -2.09 -3.26 10.12
C LEU A 102 -2.09 -2.84 11.60
N ASP A 103 -3.09 -3.24 12.39
CA ASP A 103 -3.20 -2.88 13.81
C ASP A 103 -2.03 -3.41 14.65
N ILE A 104 -1.38 -4.51 14.25
CA ILE A 104 -0.33 -5.13 15.07
C ILE A 104 1.02 -4.39 14.95
N GLN A 105 1.23 -3.56 13.92
CA GLN A 105 2.55 -2.94 13.64
C GLN A 105 2.59 -1.44 13.89
N LEU A 106 1.46 -0.72 13.73
CA LEU A 106 1.40 0.73 14.02
C LEU A 106 1.46 1.03 15.52
N GLU A 107 0.97 0.12 16.36
CA GLU A 107 1.06 0.25 17.83
C GLU A 107 2.46 -0.06 18.38
N VAL A 108 3.33 -0.67 17.57
CA VAL A 108 4.75 -0.86 17.88
C VAL A 108 5.55 0.35 17.41
N ALA A 109 5.26 0.91 16.24
CA ALA A 109 5.92 2.10 15.72
C ALA A 109 5.62 3.36 16.56
N SER A 110 4.37 3.55 17.02
CA SER A 110 4.00 4.67 17.91
C SER A 110 4.67 4.61 19.29
N ARG A 111 5.08 3.41 19.74
CA ARG A 111 5.77 3.17 21.01
C ARG A 111 7.28 3.44 20.93
N ILE A 112 7.87 3.43 19.74
CA ILE A 112 9.30 3.70 19.54
C ILE A 112 9.56 5.20 19.43
N GLU A 113 8.59 6.02 18.98
CA GLU A 113 8.75 7.48 18.92
C GLU A 113 8.49 8.20 20.27
N GLN A 114 8.19 7.47 21.35
CA GLN A 114 8.04 8.03 22.71
C GLN A 114 9.19 7.64 23.68
N LEU A 115 10.30 7.12 23.17
CA LEU A 115 11.56 6.90 23.90
C LEU A 115 12.71 7.66 23.22
#